data_AF-A0AA87Y0P1-F1
#
_entry.id   AF-A0AA87Y0P1-F1
#
_cell.length_a   1.000
_cell.length_b   1.000
_cell.length_c   1.000
_cell.angle_alpha   90.00
_cell.angle_beta   90.00
_cell.angle_gamma   90.00
#
_symmetry.space_group_name_H-M   'P 1'
#
loop_
_entity.id
_entity.type
_entity.pdbx_description
1 polymer ?
#
loop_
_entity_poly.entity_id
_entity_poly.type
_entity_poly.pdbx_seq_one_letter_code
_entity_poly.pdbx_strand_id
1 'polypeptide(L)'
;MNQFLRFLVLSGLGWLCDFATFALLSQGFGMSPFAANVVSSYVGVTFVWFTSLKTVFYRSGSRQALAMYWTYQLVSIMAYSQLLQAVAGALAGMLATTDLPVALRSAGGLAAKILVTPLNLITNFLFMKFLTRSMRPR
;
A
#
# COMPACT_ATOMS: atom_id res chain seq x y z
N MET A 1 -10.32 -0.02 20.82
CA MET A 1 -10.21 0.15 19.35
C MET A 1 -9.25 -0.90 18.80
N ASN A 2 -9.72 -1.80 17.95
CA ASN A 2 -8.95 -2.92 17.42
C ASN A 2 -7.66 -2.41 16.74
N GLN A 3 -6.52 -3.05 17.00
CA GLN A 3 -5.20 -2.67 16.45
C GLN A 3 -5.25 -2.48 14.92
N PHE A 4 -6.04 -3.31 14.24
CA PHE A 4 -6.27 -3.22 12.79
C PHE A 4 -6.94 -1.90 12.36
N LEU A 5 -7.96 -1.41 13.08
CA LEU A 5 -8.62 -0.14 12.75
C LEU A 5 -7.67 1.05 12.87
N ARG A 6 -6.83 1.07 13.90
CA ARG A 6 -5.79 2.10 14.05
C ARG A 6 -4.77 2.03 12.91
N PHE A 7 -4.35 0.82 12.55
CA PHE A 7 -3.45 0.59 11.43
C PHE A 7 -4.06 1.02 10.09
N LEU A 8 -5.34 0.76 9.87
CA LEU A 8 -6.08 1.16 8.67
C LEU A 8 -6.06 2.68 8.48
N VAL A 9 -6.38 3.43 9.55
CA VAL A 9 -6.35 4.90 9.54
C VAL A 9 -4.93 5.41 9.27
N LEU A 10 -3.92 4.85 9.95
CA LEU A 10 -2.52 5.25 9.72
C LEU A 10 -2.04 4.93 8.31
N SER A 11 -2.46 3.79 7.74
CA SER A 11 -2.14 3.41 6.36
C SER A 11 -2.79 4.36 5.36
N GLY A 12 -4.04 4.79 5.61
CA GLY A 12 -4.69 5.84 4.83
C GLY A 12 -3.96 7.18 4.89
N LEU A 13 -3.51 7.59 6.07
CA LEU A 13 -2.67 8.79 6.24
C LEU A 13 -1.31 8.65 5.53
N GLY A 14 -0.72 7.46 5.56
CA GLY A 14 0.50 7.16 4.84
C GLY A 14 0.34 7.28 3.32
N TRP A 15 -0.81 6.83 2.79
CA TRP A 15 -1.15 7.01 1.38
C TRP A 15 -1.34 8.48 1.01
N LEU A 16 -1.95 9.30 1.89
CA LEU A 16 -2.02 10.75 1.67
C LEU A 16 -0.64 11.41 1.69
N CYS A 17 0.26 10.95 2.56
CA CYS A 17 1.65 11.43 2.61
C CYS A 17 2.42 11.05 1.34
N ASP A 18 2.26 9.82 0.86
CA ASP A 18 2.77 9.37 -0.44
C ASP A 18 2.23 10.25 -1.57
N PHE A 19 0.91 10.43 -1.67
CA PHE A 19 0.28 11.26 -2.70
C PHE A 19 0.79 12.72 -2.68
N ALA A 20 0.88 13.33 -1.50
CA ALA A 20 1.40 14.70 -1.36
C ALA A 20 2.87 14.79 -1.79
N THR A 21 3.70 13.81 -1.41
CA THR A 21 5.12 13.75 -1.79
C THR A 21 5.26 13.53 -3.29
N PHE A 22 4.45 12.66 -3.88
CA PHE A 22 4.40 12.42 -5.32
C PHE A 22 4.06 13.69 -6.08
N ALA A 23 3.01 14.40 -5.67
CA ALA A 23 2.57 15.64 -6.31
C ALA A 23 3.67 16.73 -6.24
N LEU A 24 4.31 16.88 -5.08
CA LEU A 24 5.43 17.82 -4.90
C LEU A 24 6.62 17.46 -5.80
N LEU A 25 7.04 16.19 -5.84
CA LEU A 25 8.19 15.76 -6.62
C LEU A 25 7.93 15.83 -8.13
N SER A 26 6.77 15.36 -8.58
CA SER A 26 6.43 15.31 -10.01
C SER A 26 6.06 16.68 -10.58
N GLN A 27 5.20 17.44 -9.89
CA GLN A 27 4.70 18.72 -10.40
C GLN A 27 5.52 19.90 -9.90
N GLY A 28 6.04 19.85 -8.67
CA GLY A 28 6.83 20.93 -8.09
C GLY A 28 8.29 20.92 -8.54
N PHE A 29 8.92 19.75 -8.59
CA PHE A 29 10.34 19.60 -8.95
C PHE A 29 10.58 19.04 -10.36
N GLY A 30 9.53 18.74 -11.12
CA GLY A 30 9.64 18.20 -12.49
C GLY A 30 10.31 16.83 -12.58
N MET A 31 10.33 16.07 -11.46
CA MET A 31 10.89 14.72 -11.43
C MET A 31 10.05 13.78 -12.31
N SER A 32 10.69 12.80 -12.94
CA SER A 32 9.96 11.81 -13.74
C SER A 32 8.88 11.12 -12.89
N PRO A 33 7.68 10.86 -13.42
CA PRO A 33 6.60 10.23 -12.66
C PRO A 33 7.00 8.89 -12.04
N PHE A 34 7.89 8.15 -12.71
CA PHE A 34 8.43 6.90 -12.19
C PHE A 34 9.30 7.13 -10.94
N ALA A 35 10.29 8.03 -11.01
CA ALA A 35 11.18 8.30 -9.87
C ALA A 35 10.41 8.95 -8.70
N ALA A 36 9.49 9.88 -9.00
CA ALA A 36 8.64 10.51 -8.01
C ALA A 36 7.80 9.47 -7.25
N ASN A 37 7.20 8.51 -7.95
CA ASN A 37 6.36 7.46 -7.35
C ASN A 37 7.17 6.49 -6.47
N VAL A 38 8.39 6.14 -6.89
CA VAL A 38 9.27 5.30 -6.07
C VAL A 38 9.61 6.02 -4.77
N VAL A 39 10.11 7.26 -4.84
CA VAL A 39 10.51 8.03 -3.66
C VAL A 39 9.31 8.28 -2.74
N SER A 40 8.18 8.71 -3.30
CA SER A 40 6.97 8.99 -2.51
C SER A 40 6.43 7.74 -1.80
N SER A 41 6.44 6.59 -2.49
CA SER A 41 5.98 5.32 -1.92
C SER A 41 6.81 4.94 -0.69
N TYR A 42 8.14 5.10 -0.76
CA TYR A 42 9.02 4.83 0.39
C TYR A 42 8.78 5.80 1.54
N VAL A 43 8.51 7.08 1.26
CA VAL A 43 8.17 8.07 2.29
C VAL A 43 6.88 7.67 3.01
N GLY A 44 5.81 7.37 2.27
CA GLY A 44 4.53 6.94 2.84
C GLY A 44 4.66 5.66 3.66
N VAL A 45 5.33 4.64 3.12
CA VAL A 45 5.55 3.35 3.79
C VAL A 45 6.36 3.53 5.08
N THR A 46 7.40 4.37 5.04
CA THR A 46 8.23 4.68 6.22
C THR A 46 7.44 5.45 7.27
N PHE A 47 6.56 6.37 6.86
CA PHE A 47 5.63 7.05 7.76
C PHE A 47 4.69 6.05 8.46
N VAL A 48 4.06 5.14 7.70
CA VAL A 48 3.18 4.10 8.27
C VAL A 48 3.94 3.23 9.26
N TRP A 49 5.19 2.87 8.95
CA TRP A 49 6.03 2.08 9.85
C TRP A 49 6.23 2.77 11.19
N PHE A 50 6.76 3.99 11.20
CA PHE A 50 7.08 4.70 12.44
C PHE A 50 5.84 5.04 13.26
N THR A 51 4.76 5.46 12.60
CA THR A 51 3.50 5.77 13.27
C THR A 51 2.83 4.52 13.84
N SER A 52 2.82 3.41 13.09
CA SER A 52 2.24 2.14 13.57
C SER A 52 3.03 1.53 14.73
N LEU A 53 4.37 1.61 14.70
CA LEU A 53 5.20 1.16 15.82
C LEU A 53 4.88 1.88 17.13
N LYS A 54 4.62 3.20 17.07
CA LYS A 54 4.31 4.03 18.24
C LYS A 54 2.87 3.88 18.71
N THR A 55 1.91 3.90 17.78
CA THR A 55 0.48 4.06 18.10
C THR A 55 -0.30 2.74 18.13
N VAL A 56 0.14 1.73 17.36
CA VAL A 56 -0.56 0.44 17.23
C VAL A 56 0.12 -0.64 18.06
N PHE A 57 1.44 -0.76 17.93
CA PHE A 57 2.19 -1.89 18.49
C PHE A 57 2.94 -1.57 19.79
N TYR A 58 3.11 -0.29 20.14
CA TYR A 58 3.86 0.18 21.32
C TYR A 58 5.21 -0.54 21.45
N ARG A 59 5.99 -0.57 20.36
CA ARG A 59 7.32 -1.21 20.32
C ARG A 59 8.43 -0.21 20.07
N SER A 60 9.62 -0.57 20.55
CA SER A 60 10.86 0.10 20.16
C SER A 60 11.20 -0.24 18.72
N GLY A 61 11.65 0.75 17.95
CA GLY A 61 12.03 0.52 16.56
C GLY A 61 13.32 -0.31 16.47
N SER A 62 13.43 -1.11 15.41
CA SER A 62 14.65 -1.84 15.04
C SER A 62 15.06 -1.47 13.62
N ARG A 63 16.33 -1.13 13.41
CA ARG A 63 16.89 -0.83 12.07
C ARG A 63 16.80 -2.05 11.15
N GLN A 64 17.04 -3.26 11.68
CA GLN A 64 16.93 -4.51 10.94
C GLN A 64 15.49 -4.75 10.49
N ALA A 65 14.51 -4.50 11.37
CA ALA A 65 13.12 -4.69 11.03
C ALA A 65 12.59 -3.65 10.03
N LEU A 66 13.10 -2.41 10.07
CA LEU A 66 12.82 -1.41 9.03
C LEU A 66 13.37 -1.85 7.66
N ALA A 67 14.60 -2.38 7.62
CA ALA A 67 15.18 -2.89 6.39
C ALA A 67 14.37 -4.07 5.83
N MET A 68 13.98 -5.03 6.67
CA MET A 68 13.09 -6.14 6.28
C MET A 68 11.74 -5.63 5.77
N TYR A 69 11.19 -4.60 6.40
CA TYR A 69 9.95 -3.97 5.97
C TYR A 69 10.07 -3.29 4.61
N TRP A 70 11.17 -2.59 4.34
CA TRP A 70 11.44 -2.04 3.00
C TRP A 70 11.59 -3.11 1.92
N THR A 71 12.31 -4.20 2.21
CA THR A 71 12.44 -5.32 1.27
C THR A 71 11.09 -5.97 1.00
N TYR A 72 10.31 -6.23 2.05
CA TYR A 72 8.95 -6.73 1.92
C TYR A 72 8.09 -5.79 1.06
N GLN A 73 8.15 -4.49 1.30
CA GLN A 73 7.32 -3.54 0.58
C GLN A 73 7.67 -3.50 -0.91
N LEU A 74 8.94 -3.59 -1.27
CA LEU A 74 9.36 -3.65 -2.67
C LEU A 74 8.76 -4.88 -3.38
N VAL A 75 8.88 -6.05 -2.77
CA VAL A 75 8.30 -7.30 -3.30
C VAL A 75 6.78 -7.23 -3.34
N SER A 76 6.17 -6.70 -2.29
CA SER A 76 4.73 -6.53 -2.14
C SER A 76 4.16 -5.63 -3.24
N ILE A 77 4.77 -4.47 -3.51
CA ILE A 77 4.33 -3.56 -4.57
C ILE A 77 4.37 -4.26 -5.94
N MET A 78 5.42 -5.02 -6.24
CA MET A 78 5.52 -5.76 -7.50
C MET A 78 4.45 -6.85 -7.60
N ALA A 79 4.29 -7.66 -6.55
CA ALA A 79 3.30 -8.74 -6.50
C ALA A 79 1.86 -8.22 -6.60
N TYR A 80 1.52 -7.16 -5.86
CA TYR A 80 0.20 -6.56 -5.91
C TYR A 80 -0.07 -5.81 -7.21
N SER A 81 0.95 -5.24 -7.85
CA SER A 81 0.80 -4.65 -9.19
C SER A 81 0.44 -5.71 -10.23
N GLN A 82 1.12 -6.87 -10.20
CA GLN A 82 0.78 -8.00 -11.08
C GLN A 82 -0.59 -8.59 -10.75
N LEU A 83 -0.92 -8.77 -9.48
CA LEU A 83 -2.22 -9.26 -9.04
C LEU A 83 -3.35 -8.31 -9.48
N LEU A 84 -3.14 -7.00 -9.35
CA LEU A 84 -4.10 -5.99 -9.79
C LEU A 84 -4.34 -6.08 -11.29
N GLN A 85 -3.28 -6.21 -12.10
CA GLN A 85 -3.39 -6.39 -13.54
C GLN A 85 -4.12 -7.69 -13.92
N ALA A 86 -3.80 -8.80 -13.24
CA ALA A 86 -4.44 -10.09 -13.48
C ALA A 86 -5.95 -10.05 -13.14
N VAL A 87 -6.31 -9.49 -11.98
CA VAL A 87 -7.72 -9.34 -11.56
C VAL A 87 -8.46 -8.39 -12.49
N ALA A 88 -7.86 -7.25 -12.86
CA ALA A 88 -8.47 -6.31 -13.80
C ALA A 88 -8.68 -6.95 -15.19
N GLY A 89 -7.71 -7.71 -15.69
CA GLY A 89 -7.79 -8.43 -16.95
C GLY A 89 -8.86 -9.53 -16.94
N ALA A 90 -8.94 -10.31 -15.85
CA ALA A 90 -9.96 -11.34 -15.68
C ALA A 90 -11.38 -10.73 -15.64
N LEU A 91 -11.57 -9.64 -14.90
CA LEU A 91 -12.83 -8.90 -14.85
C LEU A 91 -13.20 -8.33 -16.22
N ALA A 92 -12.25 -7.73 -16.93
CA ALA A 92 -12.46 -7.22 -18.28
C ALA A 92 -12.85 -8.33 -19.26
N GLY A 93 -12.20 -9.49 -19.19
CA GLY A 93 -12.52 -10.66 -20.03
C GLY A 93 -13.92 -11.22 -19.78
N MET A 94 -14.35 -11.30 -18.51
CA MET A 94 -15.71 -11.69 -18.15
C MET A 94 -16.74 -10.68 -18.66
N LEU A 95 -16.48 -9.38 -18.50
CA LEU A 95 -17.38 -8.29 -18.91
C LEU A 95 -17.44 -8.07 -20.43
N ALA A 96 -16.39 -8.46 -21.17
CA ALA A 96 -16.37 -8.37 -22.63
C ALA A 96 -17.44 -9.25 -23.30
N THR A 97 -17.89 -10.31 -22.61
CA THR A 97 -18.96 -11.22 -23.09
C THR A 97 -20.37 -10.74 -22.76
N THR A 98 -20.52 -9.60 -22.10
CA THR A 98 -21.81 -9.04 -21.67
C THR A 98 -22.15 -7.74 -22.38
N ASP A 99 -23.41 -7.49 -22.72
CA ASP A 99 -23.92 -6.25 -23.33
C ASP A 99 -23.96 -5.03 -22.37
N LEU A 100 -22.99 -4.96 -21.44
CA LEU A 100 -22.87 -3.83 -20.54
C LEU A 100 -22.33 -2.58 -21.26
N PRO A 101 -22.77 -1.38 -20.85
CA PRO A 101 -22.23 -0.11 -21.33
C PRO A 101 -20.70 -0.03 -21.15
N VAL A 102 -20.02 0.58 -22.13
CA VAL A 102 -18.54 0.73 -22.13
C VAL A 102 -18.02 1.34 -20.82
N ALA A 103 -18.76 2.28 -20.23
CA ALA A 103 -18.42 2.89 -18.94
C ALA A 103 -18.30 1.86 -17.79
N LEU A 104 -19.19 0.86 -17.73
CA LEU A 104 -19.08 -0.21 -16.73
C LEU A 104 -17.96 -1.21 -17.07
N ARG A 105 -17.67 -1.44 -18.35
CA ARG A 105 -16.52 -2.28 -18.75
C ARG A 105 -15.19 -1.64 -18.32
N SER A 106 -15.07 -0.31 -18.42
CA SER A 106 -13.91 0.44 -17.92
C SER A 106 -13.82 0.49 -16.39
N ALA A 107 -14.90 0.18 -15.66
CA ALA A 107 -14.88 0.13 -14.19
C ALA A 107 -14.15 -1.10 -13.62
N GLY A 108 -13.76 -2.08 -14.45
CA GLY A 108 -13.02 -3.27 -14.02
C GLY A 108 -11.73 -2.95 -13.26
N GLY A 109 -11.03 -1.85 -13.61
CA GLY A 109 -9.85 -1.40 -12.88
C GLY A 109 -10.16 -0.89 -11.46
N LEU A 110 -11.31 -0.24 -11.25
CA LEU A 110 -11.75 0.19 -9.92
C LEU A 110 -12.19 -1.01 -9.07
N ALA A 111 -12.94 -1.94 -9.66
CA ALA A 111 -13.35 -3.18 -9.00
C ALA A 111 -12.13 -4.02 -8.56
N ALA A 112 -11.12 -4.14 -9.43
CA ALA A 112 -9.87 -4.80 -9.09
C ALA A 112 -9.16 -4.12 -7.91
N LYS A 113 -9.12 -2.78 -7.86
CA LYS A 113 -8.57 -2.05 -6.71
C LYS A 113 -9.35 -2.32 -5.42
N ILE A 114 -10.69 -2.33 -5.48
CA ILE A 114 -11.54 -2.59 -4.30
C ILE A 114 -11.30 -4.00 -3.74
N LEU A 115 -11.04 -4.99 -4.59
CA LEU A 115 -10.74 -6.37 -4.17
C LEU A 115 -9.31 -6.53 -3.65
N VAL A 116 -8.32 -5.96 -4.35
CA VAL A 116 -6.90 -6.19 -4.05
C VAL A 116 -6.38 -5.33 -2.90
N THR A 117 -6.90 -4.11 -2.72
CA THR A 117 -6.41 -3.17 -1.69
C THR A 117 -6.63 -3.66 -0.25
N PRO A 118 -7.81 -4.20 0.13
CA PRO A 118 -8.01 -4.76 1.46
C PRO A 118 -7.08 -5.94 1.74
N LEU A 119 -6.83 -6.80 0.74
CA LEU A 119 -5.88 -7.91 0.88
C LEU A 119 -4.46 -7.40 1.16
N ASN A 120 -4.01 -6.38 0.43
CA ASN A 120 -2.72 -5.73 0.68
C ASN A 120 -2.63 -5.11 2.09
N LEU A 121 -3.70 -4.43 2.54
CA LEU A 121 -3.74 -3.85 3.88
C LEU A 121 -3.68 -4.92 4.98
N ILE A 122 -4.37 -6.04 4.80
CA ILE A 122 -4.36 -7.15 5.77
C ILE A 122 -2.97 -7.80 5.82
N THR A 123 -2.36 -8.13 4.68
CA THR A 123 -1.03 -8.75 4.66
C THR A 123 0.02 -7.81 5.23
N ASN A 124 -0.04 -6.51 4.90
CA ASN A 124 0.85 -5.51 5.46
C ASN A 124 0.72 -5.42 6.99
N PHE A 125 -0.52 -5.41 7.51
CA PHE A 125 -0.77 -5.44 8.95
C PHE A 125 -0.21 -6.69 9.62
N LEU A 126 -0.45 -7.86 9.04
CA LEU A 126 0.05 -9.14 9.56
C LEU A 126 1.58 -9.18 9.55
N PHE A 127 2.21 -8.68 8.51
CA PHE A 127 3.66 -8.61 8.40
C PHE A 127 4.28 -7.67 9.44
N MET A 128 3.71 -6.47 9.62
CA MET A 128 4.13 -5.57 10.70
C MET A 128 3.92 -6.19 12.08
N LYS A 129 2.80 -6.87 12.31
CA LYS A 129 2.53 -7.59 13.57
C LYS A 129 3.56 -8.72 13.81
N PHE A 130 3.95 -9.42 12.76
CA PHE A 130 4.98 -10.46 12.82
C PHE A 130 6.35 -9.86 13.17
N LEU A 131 6.79 -8.81 12.46
CA LEU A 131 8.08 -8.15 12.72
C LEU A 131 8.14 -7.57 14.14
N THR A 132 7.06 -6.97 14.62
CA THR A 132 7.00 -6.34 15.93
C THR A 132 6.96 -7.32 17.10
N ARG A 133 6.60 -8.59 16.86
CA ARG A 133 6.59 -9.64 17.89
C ARG A 133 7.98 -9.89 18.47
N SER A 134 9.02 -9.80 17.64
CA SER A 134 10.41 -9.99 18.05
C SER A 134 11.07 -8.72 18.61
N MET A 135 10.34 -7.59 18.68
CA MET A 135 10.87 -6.32 19.15
C MET A 135 10.63 -6.11 20.64
N ARG A 136 11.57 -5.40 21.28
CA ARG A 136 11.43 -5.04 22.69
C ARG A 136 10.20 -4.13 22.89
N PRO A 137 9.34 -4.42 23.89
CA PRO A 137 8.25 -3.54 24.25
C PRO A 137 8.79 -2.17 24.63
N ARG A 138 8.01 -1.12 24.33
CA ARG A 138 8.29 0.24 24.78
C ARG A 138 7.58 0.53 26.08
#